data_AF-A0A045JGY0-F1
#
_entry.id   AF-A0A045JGY0-F1
#
_cell.length_a   1.000
_cell.length_b   1.000
_cell.length_c   1.000
_cell.angle_alpha   90.00
_cell.angle_beta   90.00
_cell.angle_gamma   90.00
#
_symmetry.space_group_name_H-M   'P 1'
#
loop_
_entity.id
_entity.type
_entity.pdbx_description
1 polymer ?
#
loop_
_entity_poly.entity_id
_entity_poly.type
_entity_poly.pdbx_seq_one_letter_code
_entity_poly.pdbx_strand_id
1 'polypeptide(L)'
;MVTVEADVDQVERRLAAGELSCPSCGGVLAGWGRARSRQLRGPAGPVELCPRRSRCTGCGVTHVLLPVSALLRRADTAAVIVSALAAKATSRVGFRRIATDVARPAETVRGWLRRFAERVEAVRSVFTVWLCAVDADPVMPDAGGGGFVDAVVAIGALAAAIGRRFSLPTVSLAETAVAVSGGRLLAPGWPGEWVQHESTLP
;
A
#
# COMPACT_ATOMS: atom_id res chain seq x y z
N MET A 1 -3.31 -12.49 -4.33
CA MET A 1 -3.89 -11.13 -4.33
C MET A 1 -2.84 -10.25 -4.95
N VAL A 2 -3.25 -9.37 -5.85
CA VAL A 2 -2.39 -8.45 -6.59
C VAL A 2 -2.90 -7.04 -6.29
N THR A 3 -2.00 -6.10 -6.03
CA THR A 3 -2.38 -4.69 -5.86
C THR A 3 -2.42 -4.04 -7.22
N VAL A 4 -3.48 -3.27 -7.50
CA VAL A 4 -3.73 -2.59 -8.77
C VAL A 4 -4.11 -1.14 -8.54
N GLU A 5 -4.16 -0.34 -9.58
CA GLU A 5 -4.68 1.03 -9.57
C GLU A 5 -6.11 1.14 -8.96
N ALA A 6 -6.50 2.35 -8.57
CA ALA A 6 -7.82 2.62 -7.99
C ALA A 6 -8.95 2.68 -9.03
N ASP A 7 -8.64 3.09 -10.27
CA ASP A 7 -9.60 3.19 -11.37
C ASP A 7 -9.96 1.79 -11.88
N VAL A 8 -11.23 1.41 -11.70
CA VAL A 8 -11.75 0.11 -12.11
C VAL A 8 -11.67 -0.07 -13.63
N ASP A 9 -11.89 0.99 -14.41
CA ASP A 9 -11.88 0.88 -15.86
C ASP A 9 -10.46 0.65 -16.38
N GLN A 10 -9.45 1.25 -15.75
CA GLN A 10 -8.06 0.96 -16.04
C GLN A 10 -7.72 -0.50 -15.71
N VAL A 11 -8.18 -1.04 -14.58
CA VAL A 11 -7.98 -2.46 -14.23
C VAL A 11 -8.59 -3.40 -15.27
N GLU A 12 -9.83 -3.13 -15.70
CA GLU A 12 -10.47 -3.97 -16.71
C GLU A 12 -9.75 -3.88 -18.07
N ARG A 13 -9.27 -2.68 -18.47
CA ARG A 13 -8.45 -2.51 -19.69
C ARG A 13 -7.17 -3.34 -19.64
N ARG A 14 -6.40 -3.25 -18.54
CA ARG A 14 -5.15 -4.01 -18.37
C ARG A 14 -5.38 -5.51 -18.31
N LEU A 15 -6.48 -5.95 -17.68
CA LEU A 15 -6.88 -7.36 -17.69
C LEU A 15 -7.21 -7.86 -19.10
N ALA A 16 -7.97 -7.08 -19.87
CA ALA A 16 -8.33 -7.42 -21.25
C ALA A 16 -7.09 -7.47 -22.16
N ALA A 17 -6.12 -6.59 -21.93
CA ALA A 17 -4.85 -6.54 -22.65
C ALA A 17 -3.83 -7.60 -22.18
N GLY A 18 -4.09 -8.33 -21.09
CA GLY A 18 -3.17 -9.34 -20.56
C GLY A 18 -1.92 -8.77 -19.88
N GLU A 19 -1.98 -7.51 -19.41
CA GLU A 19 -0.84 -6.77 -18.85
C GLU A 19 -0.61 -7.00 -17.35
N LEU A 20 -1.43 -7.83 -16.72
CA LEU A 20 -1.30 -8.18 -15.31
C LEU A 20 -0.68 -9.56 -15.17
N SER A 21 0.42 -9.66 -14.43
CA SER A 21 1.17 -10.90 -14.24
C SER A 21 0.86 -11.58 -12.90
N CYS A 22 0.87 -12.91 -12.91
CA CYS A 22 0.68 -13.73 -11.73
C CYS A 22 1.92 -13.66 -10.83
N PRO A 23 1.78 -13.26 -9.56
CA PRO A 23 2.92 -13.21 -8.63
C PRO A 23 3.46 -14.60 -8.25
N SER A 24 2.77 -15.69 -8.62
CA SER A 24 3.20 -17.06 -8.29
C SER A 24 3.98 -17.75 -9.41
N CYS A 25 3.73 -17.43 -10.67
CA CYS A 25 4.40 -18.09 -11.80
C CYS A 25 4.72 -17.17 -12.98
N GLY A 26 4.51 -15.86 -12.86
CA GLY A 26 4.74 -14.88 -13.93
C GLY A 26 3.70 -14.88 -15.06
N GLY A 27 2.85 -15.91 -15.17
CA GLY A 27 1.86 -16.02 -16.25
C GLY A 27 0.76 -14.95 -16.23
N VAL A 28 0.12 -14.73 -17.38
CA VAL A 28 -0.91 -13.69 -17.56
C VAL A 28 -2.14 -13.94 -16.69
N LEU A 29 -2.71 -12.87 -16.14
CA LEU A 29 -3.97 -12.88 -15.39
C LEU A 29 -5.15 -12.52 -16.28
N ALA A 30 -6.06 -13.48 -16.46
CA ALA A 30 -7.32 -13.28 -17.17
C ALA A 30 -8.45 -12.88 -16.21
N GLY A 31 -9.47 -12.18 -16.73
CA GLY A 31 -10.68 -11.85 -15.97
C GLY A 31 -11.41 -13.12 -15.51
N TRP A 32 -11.85 -13.17 -14.25
CA TRP A 32 -12.58 -14.31 -13.68
C TRP A 32 -13.97 -13.90 -13.16
N GLY A 33 -14.05 -13.39 -11.94
CA GLY A 33 -15.31 -12.89 -11.37
C GLY A 33 -15.08 -11.63 -10.53
N ARG A 34 -16.03 -11.27 -9.67
CA ARG A 34 -15.82 -10.24 -8.63
C ARG A 34 -15.80 -10.88 -7.26
N ALA A 35 -15.08 -10.27 -6.32
CA ALA A 35 -15.19 -10.61 -4.91
C ALA A 35 -16.49 -10.02 -4.34
N ARG A 36 -16.85 -10.40 -3.11
CA ARG A 36 -18.03 -9.85 -2.44
C ARG A 36 -17.89 -8.33 -2.28
N SER A 37 -18.94 -7.58 -2.63
CA SER A 37 -18.99 -6.14 -2.35
C SER A 37 -18.93 -5.90 -0.84
N ARG A 38 -18.21 -4.85 -0.44
CA ARG A 38 -18.10 -4.39 0.94
C ARG A 38 -17.95 -2.88 0.99
N GLN A 39 -18.39 -2.27 2.07
CA GLN A 39 -18.16 -0.84 2.31
C GLN A 39 -16.88 -0.64 3.12
N LEU A 40 -16.04 0.29 2.65
CA LEU A 40 -14.93 0.85 3.40
C LEU A 40 -15.31 2.21 3.96
N ARG A 41 -14.78 2.54 5.12
CA ARG A 41 -14.87 3.88 5.70
C ARG A 41 -13.80 4.77 5.08
N GLY A 42 -14.20 5.66 4.19
CA GLY A 42 -13.34 6.67 3.57
C GLY A 42 -13.30 7.99 4.34
N PRO A 43 -12.50 8.96 3.88
CA PRO A 43 -12.42 10.29 4.48
C PRO A 43 -13.71 11.09 4.28
N ALA A 44 -14.35 10.98 3.11
CA ALA A 44 -15.58 11.70 2.75
C ALA A 44 -16.87 10.89 2.99
N GLY A 45 -16.78 9.71 3.61
CA GLY A 45 -17.92 8.81 3.81
C GLY A 45 -17.64 7.37 3.37
N PRO A 46 -18.68 6.51 3.33
CA PRO A 46 -18.56 5.14 2.86
C PRO A 46 -18.10 5.07 1.40
N VAL A 47 -17.19 4.15 1.11
CA VAL A 47 -16.69 3.83 -0.24
C VAL A 47 -17.05 2.39 -0.53
N GLU A 48 -17.84 2.14 -1.56
CA GLU A 48 -18.12 0.78 -2.00
C GLU A 48 -16.88 0.19 -2.67
N LEU A 49 -16.53 -1.04 -2.28
CA LEU A 49 -15.43 -1.79 -2.84
C LEU A 49 -15.92 -3.17 -3.27
N CYS A 50 -15.90 -3.42 -4.58
CA CYS A 50 -16.19 -4.71 -5.18
C CYS A 50 -14.98 -5.15 -6.06
N PRO A 51 -13.92 -5.71 -5.44
CA PRO A 51 -12.67 -6.01 -6.14
C PRO A 51 -12.88 -6.99 -7.28
N ARG A 52 -12.21 -6.75 -8.41
CA ARG A 52 -12.14 -7.73 -9.50
C ARG A 52 -11.33 -8.95 -9.04
N ARG A 53 -11.70 -10.13 -9.52
CA ARG A 53 -10.90 -11.35 -9.41
C ARG A 53 -10.35 -11.70 -10.78
N SER A 54 -9.11 -12.15 -10.79
CA SER A 54 -8.45 -12.72 -11.95
C SER A 54 -8.08 -14.17 -11.70
N ARG A 55 -7.87 -14.91 -12.77
CA ARG A 55 -7.34 -16.28 -12.74
C ARG A 55 -6.12 -16.35 -13.65
N CYS A 56 -5.02 -16.89 -13.16
CA CYS A 56 -3.83 -17.08 -13.97
C CYS A 56 -4.07 -18.11 -15.06
N THR A 57 -3.66 -17.81 -16.30
CA THR A 57 -3.76 -18.72 -17.45
C THR A 57 -2.74 -19.85 -17.40
N GLY A 58 -1.63 -19.68 -16.67
CA GLY A 58 -0.59 -20.69 -16.48
C GLY A 58 -0.88 -21.64 -15.33
N CYS A 59 -0.90 -21.14 -14.08
CA CYS A 59 -1.03 -21.99 -12.89
C CYS A 59 -2.48 -22.15 -12.38
N GLY A 60 -3.45 -21.48 -12.99
CA GLY A 60 -4.87 -21.58 -12.61
C GLY A 60 -5.26 -20.93 -11.27
N VAL A 61 -4.29 -20.38 -10.51
CA VAL A 61 -4.53 -19.71 -9.22
C VAL A 61 -5.39 -18.46 -9.41
N THR A 62 -6.35 -18.25 -8.51
CA THR A 62 -7.19 -17.05 -8.49
C THR A 62 -6.58 -15.97 -7.61
N HIS A 63 -6.61 -14.72 -8.07
CA HIS A 63 -6.20 -13.56 -7.30
C HIS A 63 -7.32 -12.53 -7.21
N VAL A 64 -7.48 -11.94 -6.03
CA VAL A 64 -8.21 -10.68 -5.88
C VAL A 64 -7.31 -9.55 -6.32
N LEU A 65 -7.82 -8.63 -7.15
CA LEU A 65 -7.17 -7.39 -7.55
C LEU A 65 -7.62 -6.30 -6.57
N LEU A 66 -6.75 -6.02 -5.60
CA LEU A 66 -7.02 -5.05 -4.53
C LEU A 66 -6.54 -3.66 -4.98
N PRO A 67 -7.40 -2.63 -5.01
CA PRO A 67 -6.95 -1.30 -5.41
C PRO A 67 -5.98 -0.70 -4.39
N VAL A 68 -5.08 0.17 -4.85
CA VAL A 68 -4.13 0.94 -4.02
C VAL A 68 -4.79 1.81 -2.95
N SER A 69 -6.09 2.04 -3.07
CA SER A 69 -6.90 2.75 -2.06
C SER A 69 -7.26 1.90 -0.84
N ALA A 70 -6.91 0.61 -0.80
CA ALA A 70 -7.31 -0.33 0.25
C ALA A 70 -6.16 -1.19 0.81
N LEU A 71 -6.20 -1.44 2.12
CA LEU A 71 -5.36 -2.43 2.79
C LEU A 71 -6.11 -3.76 2.99
N LEU A 72 -5.36 -4.86 2.91
CA LEU A 72 -5.89 -6.21 3.08
C LEU A 72 -6.56 -6.37 4.44
N ARG A 73 -7.80 -6.88 4.43
CA ARG A 73 -8.62 -7.16 5.63
C ARG A 73 -8.84 -5.93 6.54
N ARG A 74 -8.81 -4.71 5.98
CA ARG A 74 -9.21 -3.49 6.67
C ARG A 74 -10.59 -3.01 6.18
N ALA A 75 -11.30 -2.36 7.09
CA ALA A 75 -12.62 -1.77 6.87
C ALA A 75 -12.54 -0.25 6.61
N ASP A 76 -11.33 0.30 6.58
CA ASP A 76 -11.05 1.71 6.38
C ASP A 76 -10.14 1.83 5.16
N THR A 77 -10.31 2.90 4.39
CA THR A 77 -9.45 3.14 3.22
C THR A 77 -8.01 3.35 3.64
N ALA A 78 -7.08 3.11 2.72
CA ALA A 78 -5.67 3.34 2.95
C ALA A 78 -5.41 4.81 3.33
N ALA A 79 -6.13 5.76 2.72
CA ALA A 79 -6.03 7.18 3.04
C ALA A 79 -6.31 7.46 4.54
N VAL A 80 -7.39 6.91 5.10
CA VAL A 80 -7.72 7.09 6.53
C VAL A 80 -6.64 6.48 7.41
N ILE A 81 -6.24 5.24 7.12
CA ILE A 81 -5.26 4.52 7.93
C ILE A 81 -3.90 5.24 7.91
N VAL A 82 -3.40 5.58 6.73
CA VAL A 82 -2.09 6.20 6.54
C VAL A 82 -2.09 7.63 7.08
N SER A 83 -3.21 8.36 7.02
CA SER A 83 -3.32 9.67 7.71
C SER A 83 -3.13 9.54 9.22
N ALA A 84 -3.65 8.47 9.86
CA ALA A 84 -3.43 8.22 11.28
C ALA A 84 -1.97 7.86 11.60
N LEU A 85 -1.29 7.13 10.70
CA LEU A 85 0.15 6.85 10.83
C LEU A 85 0.97 8.15 10.73
N ALA A 86 0.67 8.98 9.73
CA ALA A 86 1.33 10.26 9.52
C ALA A 86 1.09 11.22 10.70
N ALA A 87 -0.13 11.29 11.21
CA ALA A 87 -0.45 12.06 12.42
C ALA A 87 0.36 11.56 13.61
N LYS A 88 0.50 10.25 13.80
CA LYS A 88 1.33 9.69 14.90
C LYS A 88 2.81 10.03 14.76
N ALA A 89 3.33 10.10 13.55
CA ALA A 89 4.73 10.43 13.29
C ALA A 89 5.05 11.92 13.47
N THR A 90 4.11 12.80 13.12
CA THR A 90 4.33 14.26 13.10
C THR A 90 3.87 14.98 14.37
N SER A 91 2.90 14.42 15.09
CA SER A 91 2.31 15.05 16.27
C SER A 91 2.72 14.36 17.57
N ARG A 92 2.88 15.15 18.64
CA ARG A 92 3.14 14.64 19.99
C ARG A 92 1.88 14.15 20.72
N VAL A 93 0.76 13.96 20.01
CA VAL A 93 -0.53 13.61 20.62
C VAL A 93 -0.71 12.09 20.76
N GLY A 94 -1.55 11.69 21.72
CA GLY A 94 -1.89 10.29 21.96
C GLY A 94 -2.85 9.71 20.91
N PHE A 95 -2.91 8.39 20.80
CA PHE A 95 -3.75 7.69 19.80
C PHE A 95 -5.24 8.01 19.91
N ARG A 96 -5.74 8.37 21.10
CA ARG A 96 -7.15 8.77 21.30
C ARG A 96 -7.47 10.06 20.55
N ARG A 97 -6.56 11.04 20.58
CA ARG A 97 -6.73 12.29 19.86
C ARG A 97 -6.69 12.06 18.35
N ILE A 98 -5.72 11.28 17.87
CA ILE A 98 -5.65 10.87 16.46
C ILE A 98 -6.97 10.20 16.03
N ALA A 99 -7.53 9.32 16.87
CA ALA A 99 -8.78 8.64 16.58
C ALA A 99 -9.98 9.60 16.46
N THR A 100 -10.03 10.63 17.32
CA THR A 100 -11.00 11.73 17.16
C THR A 100 -10.81 12.46 15.84
N ASP A 101 -9.57 12.83 15.51
CA ASP A 101 -9.27 13.61 14.31
C ASP A 101 -9.59 12.84 13.01
N VAL A 102 -9.40 11.52 12.98
CA VAL A 102 -9.78 10.67 11.82
C VAL A 102 -11.22 10.13 11.91
N ALA A 103 -11.97 10.49 12.94
CA ALA A 103 -13.34 10.02 13.22
C ALA A 103 -13.49 8.50 13.25
N ARG A 104 -12.62 7.80 14.00
CA ARG A 104 -12.63 6.33 14.15
C ARG A 104 -12.56 5.88 15.62
N PRO A 105 -13.01 4.65 15.93
CA PRO A 105 -12.89 4.12 17.28
C PRO A 105 -11.44 4.05 17.75
N ALA A 106 -11.17 4.47 18.99
CA ALA A 106 -9.82 4.55 19.54
C ALA A 106 -9.06 3.21 19.51
N GLU A 107 -9.72 2.09 19.84
CA GLU A 107 -9.10 0.76 19.79
C GLU A 107 -8.77 0.30 18.36
N THR A 108 -9.53 0.77 17.36
CA THR A 108 -9.24 0.49 15.96
C THR A 108 -7.94 1.18 15.54
N VAL A 109 -7.82 2.48 15.84
CA VAL A 109 -6.61 3.27 15.56
C VAL A 109 -5.41 2.72 16.34
N ARG A 110 -5.58 2.42 17.63
CA ARG A 110 -4.55 1.76 18.44
C ARG A 110 -4.07 0.46 17.80
N GLY A 111 -5.00 -0.35 17.29
CA GLY A 111 -4.70 -1.60 16.60
C GLY A 111 -3.97 -1.43 15.26
N TRP A 112 -4.11 -0.29 14.58
CA TRP A 112 -3.32 0.05 13.39
C TRP A 112 -1.92 0.49 13.78
N LEU A 113 -1.81 1.45 14.70
CA LEU A 113 -0.56 2.00 15.18
C LEU A 113 0.34 0.91 15.77
N ARG A 114 -0.22 0.02 16.60
CA ARG A 114 0.52 -1.12 17.15
C ARG A 114 1.07 -2.03 16.06
N ARG A 115 0.23 -2.41 15.09
CA ARG A 115 0.67 -3.30 14.00
C ARG A 115 1.75 -2.66 13.15
N PHE A 116 1.64 -1.36 12.87
CA PHE A 116 2.70 -0.64 12.16
C PHE A 116 3.98 -0.55 12.99
N ALA A 117 3.88 -0.28 14.29
CA ALA A 117 5.02 -0.22 15.21
C ALA A 117 5.82 -1.55 15.24
N GLU A 118 5.14 -2.70 15.14
CA GLU A 118 5.77 -4.03 15.10
C GLU A 118 6.67 -4.29 13.88
N ARG A 119 6.65 -3.43 12.85
CA ARG A 119 7.36 -3.66 11.58
C ARG A 119 8.09 -2.43 11.04
N VAL A 120 8.33 -1.43 11.89
CA VAL A 120 8.88 -0.14 11.47
C VAL A 120 10.20 -0.27 10.74
N GLU A 121 11.10 -1.15 11.19
CA GLU A 121 12.39 -1.35 10.52
C GLU A 121 12.23 -1.98 9.15
N ALA A 122 11.30 -2.92 9.02
CA ALA A 122 11.01 -3.56 7.74
C ALA A 122 10.37 -2.56 6.75
N VAL A 123 9.50 -1.68 7.21
CA VAL A 123 8.97 -0.56 6.41
C VAL A 123 10.10 0.36 5.99
N ARG A 124 10.91 0.84 6.94
CA ARG A 124 12.04 1.73 6.66
C ARG A 124 12.97 1.12 5.61
N SER A 125 13.39 -0.13 5.79
CA SER A 125 14.27 -0.85 4.88
C SER A 125 13.67 -1.00 3.47
N VAL A 126 12.48 -1.60 3.34
CA VAL A 126 11.85 -1.85 2.02
C VAL A 126 11.63 -0.55 1.24
N PHE A 127 11.12 0.49 1.91
CA PHE A 127 10.84 1.76 1.24
C PHE A 127 12.12 2.52 0.87
N THR A 128 13.18 2.37 1.65
CA THR A 128 14.50 2.93 1.30
C THR A 128 15.11 2.20 0.10
N VAL A 129 15.01 0.88 0.02
CA VAL A 129 15.45 0.12 -1.16
C VAL A 129 14.71 0.57 -2.42
N TRP A 130 13.39 0.75 -2.33
CA TRP A 130 12.60 1.31 -3.44
C TRP A 130 12.97 2.75 -3.77
N LEU A 131 13.29 3.57 -2.78
CA LEU A 131 13.75 4.94 -3.00
C LEU A 131 15.03 4.95 -3.85
N CYS A 132 16.02 4.12 -3.51
CA CYS A 132 17.25 3.98 -4.29
C CYS A 132 17.02 3.38 -5.68
N ALA A 133 15.97 2.56 -5.87
CA ALA A 133 15.64 2.00 -7.18
C ALA A 133 14.93 3.00 -8.10
N VAL A 134 14.17 3.94 -7.54
CA VAL A 134 13.39 4.94 -8.30
C VAL A 134 14.22 6.18 -8.63
N ASP A 135 15.08 6.61 -7.71
CA ASP A 135 15.90 7.82 -7.83
C ASP A 135 17.37 7.44 -8.01
N ALA A 136 18.00 7.95 -9.08
CA ALA A 136 19.41 7.67 -9.38
C ALA A 136 20.36 8.38 -8.40
N ASP A 137 19.91 9.46 -7.76
CA ASP A 137 20.62 10.17 -6.71
C ASP A 137 19.67 10.45 -5.52
N PRO A 138 19.36 9.43 -4.71
CA PRO A 138 18.33 9.54 -3.68
C PRO A 138 18.82 10.41 -2.52
N VAL A 139 18.04 11.45 -2.20
CA VAL A 139 18.17 12.15 -0.91
C VAL A 139 17.66 11.21 0.18
N MET A 140 18.60 10.68 0.98
CA MET A 140 18.29 9.74 2.04
C MET A 140 17.54 10.45 3.18
N PRO A 141 16.44 9.86 3.68
CA PRO A 141 15.72 10.44 4.80
C PRO A 141 16.58 10.43 6.06
N ASP A 142 16.59 11.56 6.79
CA ASP A 142 17.30 11.68 8.06
C ASP A 142 16.84 10.60 9.05
N ALA A 143 17.80 9.93 9.68
CA ALA A 143 17.53 9.02 10.78
C ALA A 143 17.54 9.80 12.12
N GLY A 144 16.57 9.55 12.99
CA GLY A 144 16.60 10.12 14.35
C GLY A 144 15.25 10.47 14.98
N GLY A 145 14.14 10.33 14.24
CA GLY A 145 12.79 10.55 14.79
C GLY A 145 12.27 9.39 15.63
N GLY A 146 13.01 8.27 15.67
CA GLY A 146 12.60 6.99 16.23
C GLY A 146 11.91 6.14 15.17
N GLY A 147 12.03 4.81 15.28
CA GLY A 147 11.70 3.90 14.16
C GLY A 147 10.32 4.10 13.53
N PHE A 148 9.30 4.45 14.31
CA PHE A 148 7.97 4.76 13.78
C PHE A 148 7.97 6.00 12.86
N VAL A 149 8.63 7.07 13.27
CA VAL A 149 8.77 8.31 12.49
C VAL A 149 9.60 8.02 11.25
N ASP A 150 10.76 7.39 11.43
CA ASP A 150 11.69 7.09 10.33
C ASP A 150 11.01 6.22 9.25
N ALA A 151 10.16 5.26 9.65
CA ALA A 151 9.38 4.45 8.73
C ALA A 151 8.37 5.27 7.91
N VAL A 152 7.66 6.22 8.54
CA VAL A 152 6.71 7.10 7.82
C VAL A 152 7.47 8.07 6.90
N VAL A 153 8.61 8.60 7.35
CA VAL A 153 9.47 9.46 6.55
C VAL A 153 9.99 8.72 5.32
N ALA A 154 10.39 7.45 5.44
CA ALA A 154 10.81 6.64 4.29
C ALA A 154 9.70 6.46 3.24
N ILE A 155 8.44 6.26 3.66
CA ILE A 155 7.29 6.22 2.73
C ILE A 155 7.14 7.58 2.03
N GLY A 156 7.25 8.68 2.77
CA GLY A 156 7.14 10.04 2.22
C GLY A 156 8.26 10.38 1.25
N ALA A 157 9.50 10.00 1.56
CA ALA A 157 10.67 10.19 0.72
C ALA A 157 10.50 9.45 -0.62
N LEU A 158 10.04 8.19 -0.59
CA LEU A 158 9.74 7.44 -1.81
C LEU A 158 8.60 8.09 -2.62
N ALA A 159 7.52 8.52 -1.98
CA ALA A 159 6.42 9.21 -2.67
C ALA A 159 6.91 10.48 -3.38
N ALA A 160 7.75 11.27 -2.70
CA ALA A 160 8.36 12.46 -3.28
C ALA A 160 9.31 12.13 -4.45
N ALA A 161 10.12 11.08 -4.34
CA ALA A 161 11.01 10.62 -5.40
C ALA A 161 10.23 10.17 -6.65
N ILE A 162 9.15 9.40 -6.48
CA ILE A 162 8.24 9.04 -7.59
C ILE A 162 7.66 10.31 -8.23
N GLY A 163 7.22 11.27 -7.41
CA GLY A 163 6.68 12.54 -7.89
C GLY A 163 7.67 13.30 -8.78
N ARG A 164 8.93 13.43 -8.33
CA ARG A 164 10.00 14.07 -9.11
C ARG A 164 10.32 13.28 -10.39
N ARG A 165 10.54 11.97 -10.27
CA ARG A 165 10.97 11.09 -11.37
C ARG A 165 10.00 11.06 -12.55
N PHE A 166 8.71 11.19 -12.28
CA PHE A 166 7.65 11.14 -13.27
C PHE A 166 6.93 12.48 -13.47
N SER A 167 7.45 13.58 -12.91
CA SER A 167 6.85 14.93 -13.00
C SER A 167 5.36 14.97 -12.60
N LEU A 168 5.01 14.21 -11.54
CA LEU A 168 3.65 14.16 -11.03
C LEU A 168 3.44 15.27 -9.99
N PRO A 169 2.30 16.01 -10.03
CA PRO A 169 2.07 17.13 -9.14
C PRO A 169 1.96 16.71 -7.67
N THR A 170 1.42 15.52 -7.40
CA THR A 170 1.34 14.95 -6.05
C THR A 170 1.25 13.43 -6.13
N VAL A 171 1.99 12.74 -5.28
CA VAL A 171 1.89 11.29 -5.10
C VAL A 171 1.35 11.02 -3.70
N SER A 172 0.27 10.25 -3.62
CA SER A 172 -0.39 9.94 -2.35
C SER A 172 0.49 9.04 -1.49
N LEU A 173 0.79 9.49 -0.26
CA LEU A 173 1.48 8.68 0.75
C LEU A 173 0.79 7.33 0.97
N ALA A 174 -0.55 7.32 0.92
CA ALA A 174 -1.34 6.12 1.11
C ALA A 174 -1.19 5.12 -0.04
N GLU A 175 -1.23 5.61 -1.28
CA GLU A 175 -1.09 4.76 -2.47
C GLU A 175 0.33 4.22 -2.58
N THR A 176 1.36 5.03 -2.31
CA THR A 176 2.75 4.57 -2.22
C THR A 176 2.89 3.47 -1.17
N ALA A 177 2.32 3.67 0.03
CA ALA A 177 2.39 2.69 1.10
C ALA A 177 1.71 1.36 0.71
N VAL A 178 0.58 1.42 0.02
CA VAL A 178 -0.17 0.24 -0.41
C VAL A 178 0.51 -0.46 -1.58
N ALA A 179 0.97 0.27 -2.59
CA ALA A 179 1.62 -0.26 -3.79
C ALA A 179 2.86 -1.08 -3.41
N VAL A 180 3.78 -0.48 -2.64
CA VAL A 180 5.04 -1.13 -2.21
C VAL A 180 4.77 -2.30 -1.27
N SER A 181 3.77 -2.18 -0.38
CA SER A 181 3.45 -3.28 0.55
C SER A 181 2.56 -4.37 -0.06
N GLY A 182 2.12 -4.24 -1.31
CA GLY A 182 1.12 -5.12 -1.91
C GLY A 182 -0.19 -5.18 -1.10
N GLY A 183 -0.58 -4.06 -0.50
CA GLY A 183 -1.75 -3.93 0.39
C GLY A 183 -1.60 -4.62 1.74
N ARG A 184 -0.38 -5.04 2.13
CA ARG A 184 -0.12 -5.81 3.34
C ARG A 184 0.60 -5.03 4.43
N LEU A 185 0.70 -3.70 4.31
CA LEU A 185 1.36 -2.83 5.29
C LEU A 185 0.99 -3.15 6.75
N LEU A 186 -0.28 -3.49 7.04
CA LEU A 186 -0.76 -3.87 8.38
C LEU A 186 -1.17 -5.35 8.52
N ALA A 187 -0.89 -6.20 7.53
CA ALA A 187 -1.20 -7.62 7.56
C ALA A 187 -0.07 -8.43 8.24
N PRO A 188 -0.35 -9.59 8.85
CA PRO A 188 0.70 -10.47 9.35
C PRO A 188 1.57 -10.98 8.19
N GLY A 189 2.86 -11.22 8.46
CA GLY A 189 3.81 -11.78 7.49
C GLY A 189 4.25 -10.83 6.39
N TRP A 190 4.19 -9.51 6.60
CA TRP A 190 4.80 -8.52 5.70
C TRP A 190 5.98 -7.81 6.39
N PRO A 191 7.10 -7.57 5.68
CA PRO A 191 7.39 -8.07 4.34
C PRO A 191 7.51 -9.60 4.38
N GLY A 192 7.04 -10.29 3.33
CA GLY A 192 7.28 -11.74 3.22
C GLY A 192 8.78 -12.01 3.12
N GLU A 193 9.19 -13.29 3.05
CA GLU A 193 10.57 -13.59 2.67
C GLU A 193 10.90 -12.87 1.37
N TRP A 194 12.03 -12.15 1.37
CA TRP A 194 12.58 -11.52 0.20
C TRP A 194 13.02 -12.62 -0.77
N VAL A 195 12.10 -13.10 -1.61
CA VAL A 195 12.52 -13.80 -2.82
C VAL A 195 13.03 -12.71 -3.73
N GLN A 196 14.34 -12.52 -3.77
CA GLN A 196 15.01 -11.80 -4.86
C GLN A 196 14.61 -12.50 -6.16
N HIS A 197 13.53 -12.04 -6.79
CA HIS A 197 13.41 -12.21 -8.22
C HIS A 197 14.34 -11.17 -8.82
N GLU A 198 15.40 -11.67 -9.42
CA GLU A 198 16.35 -10.92 -10.23
C GLU A 198 15.59 -9.87 -11.03
N SER A 199 16.05 -8.62 -10.92
CA SER A 199 15.67 -7.55 -11.83
C SER A 199 15.87 -8.05 -13.26
N THR A 200 14.79 -8.45 -13.91
CA THR A 200 14.73 -8.55 -15.36
C THR A 200 14.38 -7.17 -15.88
N LEU A 201 15.35 -6.27 -15.77
CA LEU A 201 15.49 -5.16 -16.69
C LEU A 201 16.75 -5.46 -17.52
N PRO A 202 16.71 -5.22 -18.84
CA PRO A 202 17.76 -5.62 -19.77
C PRO A 202 19.12 -4.99 -19.46
#